data_AF-A0AAJ0HWM0-F1
#
_entry.id   AF-A0AAJ0HWM0-F1
#
_cell.length_a   1.000
_cell.length_b   1.000
_cell.length_c   1.000
_cell.angle_alpha   90.00
_cell.angle_beta   90.00
_cell.angle_gamma   90.00
#
_symmetry.space_group_name_H-M   'P 1'
#
loop_
_entity.id
_entity.type
_entity.pdbx_description
1 polymer ?
#
loop_
_entity_poly.entity_id
_entity_poly.type
_entity_poly.pdbx_seq_one_letter_code
_entity_poly.pdbx_strand_id
1 'polypeptide(L)'
;MQIQALLNTTNIHNSPCIERFYRLNTTLQRPIQQPSFPTHATHSKDLTRDEKIEIRTLRKHNNWSYITIAKATGKTVRQVQGALSGPLTPRRRRSGRKPVLRTPEKNRL
;
A
#
# COMPACT_ATOMS: atom_id res chain seq x y z
N MET A 1 -11.02 70.80 17.74
CA MET A 1 -11.75 69.55 17.46
C MET A 1 -11.06 68.84 16.29
N GLN A 2 -9.93 68.16 16.55
CA GLN A 2 -9.15 67.46 15.52
C GLN A 2 -9.73 66.06 15.29
N ILE A 3 -10.52 65.93 14.22
CA ILE A 3 -11.10 64.65 13.75
C ILE A 3 -10.02 63.68 13.22
N GLN A 4 -8.78 64.15 13.03
CA GLN A 4 -7.69 63.39 12.42
C GLN A 4 -7.03 62.36 13.36
N ALA A 5 -7.33 62.36 14.67
CA ALA A 5 -6.73 61.41 15.61
C ALA A 5 -7.34 59.99 15.57
N LEU A 6 -8.45 59.78 14.86
CA LEU A 6 -9.14 58.48 14.78
C LEU A 6 -8.77 57.63 13.55
N LEU A 7 -7.92 58.14 12.66
CA LEU A 7 -7.50 57.42 11.44
C LEU A 7 -6.18 56.65 11.61
N ASN A 8 -5.58 56.68 12.80
CA ASN A 8 -4.36 55.95 13.13
C ASN A 8 -4.70 54.58 13.75
N THR A 9 -5.41 53.73 13.00
CA THR A 9 -5.52 52.29 13.33
C THR A 9 -4.67 51.46 12.37
N THR A 10 -3.37 51.77 12.32
CA THR A 10 -2.34 51.01 11.59
C THR A 10 -1.98 49.70 12.30
N ASN A 11 -2.98 48.98 12.81
CA ASN A 11 -2.79 47.65 13.40
C ASN A 11 -3.94 46.67 13.09
N ILE A 12 -4.78 47.00 12.11
CA ILE A 12 -5.85 46.10 11.65
C ILE A 12 -5.24 44.90 10.91
N HIS A 13 -4.17 45.12 10.12
CA HIS A 13 -3.55 44.08 9.31
C HIS A 13 -2.78 42.99 10.07
N ASN A 14 -2.41 43.23 11.33
CA ASN A 14 -1.71 42.24 12.19
C ASN A 14 -2.67 41.52 13.15
N SER A 15 -3.98 41.74 13.04
CA SER A 15 -4.96 41.03 13.84
C SER A 15 -4.97 39.55 13.45
N PRO A 16 -4.84 38.61 14.42
CA PRO A 16 -4.90 37.17 14.16
C PRO A 16 -6.17 36.75 13.41
N CYS A 17 -7.26 37.52 13.55
CA CYS A 17 -8.53 37.27 12.87
C CYS A 17 -8.45 37.57 11.37
N ILE A 18 -7.74 38.64 10.99
CA ILE A 18 -7.57 39.04 9.59
C ILE A 18 -6.57 38.11 8.89
N GLU A 19 -5.51 37.71 9.59
CA GLU A 19 -4.59 36.70 9.07
C GLU A 19 -5.30 35.35 8.84
N ARG A 20 -6.19 34.95 9.75
CA ARG A 20 -7.05 33.77 9.60
C ARG A 20 -8.00 33.91 8.40
N PHE A 21 -8.63 35.07 8.21
CA PHE A 21 -9.50 35.35 7.07
C PHE A 21 -8.75 35.22 5.74
N TYR A 22 -7.56 35.83 5.61
CA TYR A 22 -6.75 35.71 4.39
C TYR A 22 -6.28 34.27 4.14
N ARG A 23 -5.90 33.51 5.18
CA ARG A 23 -5.53 32.09 5.05
C ARG A 23 -6.67 31.23 4.52
N LEU A 24 -7.89 31.44 5.03
CA LEU A 24 -9.07 30.70 4.56
C LEU A 24 -9.45 31.04 3.11
N ASN A 25 -9.29 32.30 2.73
CA ASN A 25 -9.62 32.72 1.36
C ASN A 25 -8.55 32.25 0.35
N THR A 26 -7.28 32.17 0.75
CA THR A 26 -6.21 31.69 -0.13
C THR A 26 -6.25 30.18 -0.38
N THR A 27 -6.75 29.35 0.55
CA THR A 27 -6.90 27.90 0.33
C THR A 27 -8.00 27.59 -0.69
N LEU A 28 -9.08 28.37 -0.71
CA LEU A 28 -10.21 28.19 -1.60
C LEU A 28 -9.91 28.56 -3.07
N GLN A 29 -8.90 29.40 -3.31
CA GLN A 29 -8.53 29.88 -4.65
C GLN A 29 -7.47 29.01 -5.33
N ARG A 30 -6.87 28.04 -4.64
CA ARG A 30 -5.88 27.14 -5.26
C ARG A 30 -6.61 26.04 -6.03
N PRO A 31 -6.26 25.78 -7.31
CA PRO A 31 -6.73 24.58 -7.98
C PRO A 31 -6.28 23.37 -7.16
N ILE A 32 -7.23 22.51 -6.77
CA ILE A 32 -6.96 21.25 -6.09
C ILE A 32 -6.19 20.38 -7.08
N GLN A 33 -4.86 20.48 -7.08
CA GLN A 33 -4.02 19.50 -7.75
C GLN A 33 -4.21 18.20 -6.98
N GLN A 34 -5.07 17.32 -7.49
CA GLN A 34 -5.21 15.99 -6.91
C GLN A 34 -3.87 15.29 -7.08
N PRO A 35 -3.18 14.90 -5.99
CA PRO A 35 -2.01 14.06 -6.12
C PRO A 35 -2.45 12.76 -6.82
N SER A 36 -1.83 12.47 -7.97
CA SER A 36 -2.04 11.24 -8.73
C SER A 36 -1.36 10.07 -8.00
N PHE A 37 -1.88 9.71 -6.83
CA PHE A 37 -1.42 8.51 -6.15
C PHE A 37 -1.80 7.30 -6.99
N PRO A 38 -0.87 6.35 -7.23
CA PRO A 38 -1.23 5.10 -7.87
C PRO A 38 -2.32 4.42 -7.03
N THR A 39 -3.49 4.23 -7.65
CA THR A 39 -4.71 3.74 -6.99
C THR A 39 -4.58 2.33 -6.43
N HIS A 40 -3.60 1.56 -6.90
CA HIS A 40 -3.31 0.23 -6.38
C HIS A 40 -1.80 0.00 -6.25
N ALA A 41 -1.34 -0.22 -5.02
CA ALA A 41 0.00 -0.74 -4.79
C ALA A 41 0.12 -2.12 -5.44
N THR A 42 1.12 -2.30 -6.31
CA THR A 42 1.38 -3.60 -6.93
C THR A 42 1.83 -4.59 -5.86
N HIS A 43 1.06 -5.67 -5.68
CA HIS A 43 1.46 -6.72 -4.76
C HIS A 43 2.68 -7.47 -5.31
N SER A 44 3.65 -7.74 -4.42
CA SER A 44 4.77 -8.63 -4.72
C SER A 44 4.25 -10.01 -5.12
N LYS A 45 4.90 -10.66 -6.10
CA LYS A 45 4.54 -12.01 -6.52
C LYS A 45 4.56 -12.99 -5.34
N ASP A 46 3.60 -13.91 -5.35
CA ASP A 46 3.56 -15.03 -4.41
C ASP A 46 4.78 -15.95 -4.60
N LEU A 47 5.29 -16.49 -3.49
CA LEU A 47 6.30 -17.54 -3.53
C LEU A 47 5.72 -18.83 -4.14
N THR A 48 6.51 -19.45 -5.01
CA THR A 48 6.25 -20.78 -5.55
C THR A 48 6.36 -21.86 -4.47
N ARG A 49 5.99 -23.10 -4.82
CA ARG A 49 6.09 -24.24 -3.90
C ARG A 49 7.54 -24.49 -3.49
N ASP A 50 8.44 -24.53 -4.47
CA ASP A 50 9.82 -24.98 -4.25
C ASP A 50 10.61 -23.93 -3.46
N GLU A 51 10.39 -22.64 -3.73
CA GLU A 51 10.94 -21.54 -2.92
C GLU A 51 10.51 -21.63 -1.45
N LYS A 52 9.25 -22.03 -1.18
CA LYS A 52 8.79 -22.24 0.20
C LYS A 52 9.46 -23.42 0.87
N ILE A 53 9.74 -24.49 0.12
CA ILE A 53 10.46 -25.66 0.62
C ILE A 53 11.89 -25.27 0.97
N GLU A 54 12.58 -24.54 0.08
CA GLU A 54 13.94 -24.04 0.30
C GLU A 54 14.04 -23.14 1.55
N ILE A 55 13.12 -22.17 1.71
CA ILE A 55 13.09 -21.31 2.91
C ILE A 55 12.93 -22.16 4.19
N ARG A 56 12.13 -23.22 4.14
CA ARG A 56 11.89 -24.10 5.30
C ARG A 56 13.07 -24.99 5.62
N THR A 57 13.74 -25.54 4.60
CA THR A 57 14.94 -26.36 4.83
C THR A 57 16.04 -25.51 5.46
N LEU A 58 16.25 -24.28 4.97
CA LEU A 58 17.20 -23.34 5.57
C LEU A 58 16.87 -23.03 7.04
N ARG A 59 15.59 -22.80 7.36
CA ARG A 59 15.17 -22.57 8.76
C ARG A 59 15.35 -23.82 9.63
N LYS A 60 15.01 -25.00 9.12
CA LYS A 60 15.01 -26.25 9.91
C LYS A 60 16.42 -26.79 10.15
N HIS A 61 17.28 -26.79 9.12
CA HIS A 61 18.59 -27.42 9.19
C HIS A 61 19.68 -26.47 9.67
N ASN A 62 19.58 -25.18 9.35
CA ASN A 62 20.65 -24.22 9.64
C ASN A 62 20.26 -23.25 10.77
N ASN A 63 19.01 -23.29 11.24
CA ASN A 63 18.45 -22.39 12.25
C ASN A 63 18.65 -20.89 11.92
N TRP A 64 18.71 -20.55 10.63
CA TRP A 64 18.99 -19.18 10.18
C TRP A 64 17.87 -18.20 10.56
N SER A 65 18.25 -16.96 10.84
CA SER A 65 17.30 -15.87 11.07
C SER A 65 16.53 -15.53 9.79
N TYR A 66 15.35 -14.90 9.93
CA TYR A 66 14.55 -14.49 8.76
C TYR A 66 15.29 -13.52 7.83
N ILE A 67 16.12 -12.65 8.41
CA ILE A 67 16.92 -11.67 7.66
C ILE A 67 18.01 -12.39 6.87
N THR A 68 18.66 -13.38 7.47
CA THR A 68 19.70 -14.18 6.80
C THR A 68 19.12 -14.97 5.64
N ILE A 69 17.96 -15.61 5.83
CA ILE A 69 17.26 -16.35 4.77
C ILE A 69 16.85 -15.39 3.65
N ALA A 70 16.26 -14.24 3.98
CA ALA A 70 15.87 -13.22 3.01
C ALA A 70 17.06 -12.76 2.14
N LYS A 71 18.23 -12.55 2.76
CA LYS A 71 19.47 -12.21 2.04
C LYS A 71 19.96 -13.34 1.14
N ALA A 72 19.93 -14.58 1.61
CA ALA A 72 20.39 -15.73 0.84
C ALA A 72 19.49 -16.05 -0.36
N THR A 73 18.17 -15.94 -0.21
CA THR A 73 17.20 -16.29 -1.27
C THR A 73 16.76 -15.09 -2.12
N GLY A 74 17.22 -13.88 -1.80
CA GLY A 74 16.78 -12.63 -2.45
C GLY A 74 15.28 -12.32 -2.28
N LYS A 75 14.66 -12.81 -1.20
CA LYS A 75 13.21 -12.63 -0.93
C LYS A 75 13.01 -11.59 0.18
N THR A 76 11.82 -11.00 0.23
CA THR A 76 11.49 -10.08 1.33
C THR A 76 11.31 -10.85 2.64
N VAL A 77 11.62 -10.19 3.77
CA VAL A 77 11.41 -10.77 5.11
C VAL A 77 9.95 -11.20 5.32
N ARG A 78 9.00 -10.44 4.76
CA ARG A 78 7.56 -10.73 4.85
C ARG A 78 7.19 -12.00 4.07
N GLN A 79 7.79 -12.23 2.91
CA GLN A 79 7.64 -13.48 2.16
C GLN A 79 8.22 -14.68 2.93
N VAL A 80 9.37 -14.52 3.56
CA VAL A 80 9.99 -15.56 4.41
C VAL A 80 9.07 -15.90 5.59
N GLN A 81 8.55 -14.90 6.30
CA GLN A 81 7.58 -15.10 7.37
C GLN A 81 6.32 -15.84 6.87
N GLY A 82 5.78 -15.43 5.73
CA GLY A 82 4.61 -16.09 5.11
C GLY A 82 4.88 -17.53 4.68
N ALA A 83 6.10 -17.84 4.24
CA ALA A 83 6.50 -19.22 3.93
C ALA A 83 6.56 -20.09 5.19
N LEU A 84 6.96 -19.54 6.34
CA LEU A 84 7.10 -20.28 7.59
C LEU A 84 5.79 -20.40 8.38
N SER A 85 4.85 -19.44 8.24
CA SER A 85 3.56 -19.47 8.95
C SER A 85 2.51 -20.41 8.33
N GLY A 86 2.63 -20.70 7.03
CA GLY A 86 1.69 -21.57 6.31
C GLY A 86 1.83 -23.07 6.63
N PRO A 87 0.92 -23.93 6.11
CA PRO A 87 0.97 -25.38 6.34
C PRO A 87 2.27 -26.02 5.83
N LEU A 88 2.80 -27.03 6.53
CA LEU A 88 4.10 -27.69 6.23
C LEU A 88 4.19 -28.26 4.81
N THR A 89 3.06 -28.71 4.26
CA THR A 89 2.95 -29.08 2.84
C THR A 89 2.14 -27.99 2.13
N PRO A 90 2.71 -27.29 1.13
CA PRO A 90 1.97 -26.31 0.36
C PRO A 90 0.71 -26.94 -0.24
N ARG A 91 -0.46 -26.46 0.19
CA ARG A 91 -1.74 -26.97 -0.34
C ARG A 91 -1.85 -26.56 -1.80
N ARG A 92 -2.18 -27.50 -2.68
CA ARG A 92 -2.53 -27.19 -4.08
C ARG A 92 -3.63 -26.13 -4.05
N ARG A 93 -3.46 -25.04 -4.81
CA ARG A 93 -4.52 -24.03 -4.97
C ARG A 93 -5.79 -24.76 -5.38
N ARG A 94 -6.93 -24.43 -4.77
CA ARG A 94 -8.22 -25.01 -5.16
C ARG A 94 -8.39 -24.81 -6.66
N SER A 95 -8.30 -25.87 -7.44
CA SER A 95 -8.65 -25.83 -8.85
C SER A 95 -10.16 -25.79 -8.91
N GLY A 96 -10.71 -24.77 -9.57
CA GLY A 96 -12.15 -24.64 -9.78
C GLY A 96 -12.73 -25.83 -10.57
N ARG A 97 -14.06 -25.90 -10.62
CA ARG A 97 -14.77 -26.83 -11.50
C ARG A 97 -14.31 -26.54 -12.93
N LYS A 98 -13.86 -27.58 -13.65
CA LYS A 98 -13.59 -27.43 -15.09
C LYS A 98 -14.86 -26.88 -15.75
N PRO A 99 -14.76 -25.96 -16.73
CA PRO A 99 -15.95 -25.50 -17.45
C PRO A 99 -16.69 -26.73 -17.96
N VAL A 100 -17.95 -26.87 -17.55
CA VAL A 100 -18.81 -27.96 -18.02
C VAL A 100 -19.15 -27.61 -19.47
N LEU A 101 -18.67 -28.41 -20.42
CA LEU A 101 -19.13 -28.33 -21.82
C LEU A 101 -20.65 -28.43 -21.80
N ARG A 102 -21.34 -27.42 -22.35
CA ARG A 102 -22.80 -27.51 -22.47
C ARG A 102 -23.11 -28.62 -23.48
N THR A 103 -24.19 -29.35 -23.25
CA THR A 103 -24.57 -30.60 -23.93
C THR A 103 -24.43 -30.63 -25.46
N PRO A 104 -24.59 -29.54 -26.26
CA PRO A 104 -24.31 -29.61 -27.70
C PRO A 104 -22.82 -29.71 -28.07
N GLU A 105 -21.89 -29.21 -27.25
CA GLU A 105 -20.45 -29.22 -27.53
C GLU A 105 -19.81 -30.60 -27.28
N LYS A 106 -20.40 -31.40 -26.39
CA LYS A 106 -19.93 -32.76 -26.08
C LYS A 106 -20.06 -33.73 -27.28
N ASN A 107 -21.03 -33.50 -28.16
CA ASN A 107 -21.31 -34.37 -29.30
C ASN A 107 -20.39 -34.13 -30.52
N ARG A 108 -19.44 -33.17 -30.43
CA ARG A 108 -18.51 -32.80 -31.52
C ARG A 108 -17.08 -33.29 -31.32
N LEU A 109 -16.77 -33.92 -30.19
CA LEU A 109 -15.50 -34.57 -29.85
C LEU A 109 -15.62 -36.07 -30.09
#